data_AF-A0A8C7WWV4-F1
#
_entry.id   AF-A0A8C7WWV4-F1
#
_cell.length_a   1.000
_cell.length_b   1.000
_cell.length_c   1.000
_cell.angle_alpha   90.00
_cell.angle_beta   90.00
_cell.angle_gamma   90.00
#
_symmetry.space_group_name_H-M   'P 1'
#
loop_
_entity.id
_entity.type
_entity.pdbx_description
1 polymer ?
#
loop_
_entity_poly.entity_id
_entity_poly.type
_entity_poly.pdbx_seq_one_letter_code
_entity_poly.pdbx_strand_id
1 'polypeptide(L)' 'MSKIDKMSILGVRSFGIEDKDKQVIAFFSPLTVLVGPNGAGKTV' A
#
# COMPACT_ATOMS: atom_id res chain seq x y z
N MET A 1 -4.02 -17.64 -14.50
CA MET A 1 -3.39 -17.68 -13.18
C MET A 1 -3.71 -16.37 -12.49
N SER A 2 -4.44 -16.40 -11.38
CA SER A 2 -4.90 -15.19 -10.70
C SER A 2 -3.76 -14.56 -9.90
N LYS A 3 -3.63 -13.23 -9.96
CA LYS A 3 -2.65 -12.44 -9.22
C LYS A 3 -3.25 -11.09 -8.83
N ILE A 4 -2.70 -10.48 -7.78
CA ILE A 4 -3.02 -9.11 -7.40
C ILE A 4 -2.16 -8.18 -8.27
N ASP A 5 -2.77 -7.16 -8.87
CA ASP A 5 -2.06 -6.14 -9.66
C ASP A 5 -1.84 -4.87 -8.84
N LYS A 6 -2.91 -4.33 -8.23
CA LYS A 6 -2.86 -3.09 -7.45
C LYS A 6 -3.78 -3.11 -6.25
N MET A 7 -3.45 -2.32 -5.24
CA MET A 7 -4.29 -2.00 -4.08
C MET A 7 -4.28 -0.50 -3.83
N SER A 8 -5.44 0.11 -3.58
CA SER A 8 -5.54 1.50 -3.14
C SER A 8 -5.88 1.59 -1.67
N ILE A 9 -5.26 2.53 -0.94
CA ILE A 9 -5.49 2.78 0.48
C ILE A 9 -5.88 4.25 0.67
N LEU A 10 -6.96 4.49 1.42
CA LEU A 10 -7.45 5.81 1.79
C LEU A 10 -8.18 5.72 3.14
N GLY A 11 -7.84 6.59 4.09
CA GLY A 11 -8.50 6.68 5.39
C GLY A 11 -8.29 5.48 6.33
N VAL A 12 -7.27 4.65 6.07
CA VAL A 12 -6.95 3.47 6.90
C VAL A 12 -5.75 3.76 7.77
N ARG A 13 -5.90 3.69 9.09
CA ARG A 13 -4.81 3.88 10.09
C ARG A 13 -4.02 5.18 9.84
N SER A 14 -2.77 5.08 9.40
CA SER A 14 -1.86 6.19 9.16
C SER A 14 -2.04 6.85 7.79
N PHE A 15 -2.90 6.31 6.92
CA PHE A 15 -3.22 6.91 5.62
C PHE A 15 -4.37 7.92 5.77
N GLY A 16 -4.15 9.16 5.31
CA GLY A 16 -5.10 10.26 5.43
C GLY A 16 -6.42 10.01 4.68
N ILE A 17 -7.46 10.79 5.01
CA ILE A 17 -8.83 10.63 4.48
C ILE A 17 -9.09 11.47 3.23
N GLU A 18 -8.21 12.41 2.89
CA GLU A 18 -8.42 13.29 1.74
C GLU A 18 -7.96 12.60 0.44
N ASP A 19 -8.58 12.93 -0.69
CA ASP A 19 -8.24 12.33 -1.99
C ASP A 19 -6.74 12.47 -2.34
N LYS A 20 -6.09 13.56 -1.87
CA LYS A 20 -4.66 13.78 -2.05
C LYS A 20 -3.78 12.76 -1.31
N ASP A 21 -4.31 12.13 -0.26
CA ASP A 21 -3.61 11.16 0.57
C ASP A 21 -3.76 9.73 0.07
N LYS A 22 -4.59 9.50 -0.96
CA LYS A 22 -4.79 8.19 -1.57
C LYS A 22 -3.48 7.58 -2.04
N GLN A 23 -3.13 6.42 -1.51
CA GLN A 23 -1.95 5.67 -1.91
C GLN A 23 -2.33 4.49 -2.81
N VAL A 24 -1.46 4.15 -3.76
CA VAL A 24 -1.63 2.99 -4.63
C VAL A 24 -0.35 2.16 -4.59
N ILE A 25 -0.49 0.88 -4.22
CA ILE A 25 0.58 -0.11 -4.26
C ILE A 25 0.40 -0.97 -5.51
N ALA A 26 1.46 -1.10 -6.31
CA ALA A 26 1.53 -2.06 -7.40
C ALA A 26 2.28 -3.33 -6.93
N PHE A 27 1.74 -4.50 -7.27
CA PHE A 27 2.31 -5.80 -6.91
C PHE A 27 3.01 -6.42 -8.12
N PHE A 28 4.29 -6.73 -7.94
CA PHE A 28 5.15 -7.40 -8.90
C PHE A 28 5.27 -8.89 -8.57
N SER A 29 5.38 -9.72 -9.61
CA SER A 29 5.61 -11.16 -9.52
C SER A 29 7.05 -11.49 -9.92
N PRO A 30 7.72 -12.43 -9.23
CA PRO A 30 7.20 -13.29 -8.15
C PRO A 30 7.20 -12.63 -6.76
N LEU A 31 7.83 -11.46 -6.60
CA LEU A 31 8.06 -10.85 -5.30
C LEU A 31 7.87 -9.34 -5.35
N THR A 32 7.20 -8.82 -4.32
CA THR A 32 7.14 -7.40 -3.98
C THR A 32 7.67 -7.22 -2.57
N VAL A 33 8.55 -6.24 -2.35
CA VAL A 33 9.14 -5.98 -1.03
C VAL A 33 8.72 -4.59 -0.56
N LEU A 34 8.11 -4.51 0.63
CA LEU A 34 7.71 -3.26 1.26
C LEU A 34 8.69 -2.92 2.39
N VAL A 35 9.40 -1.79 2.27
CA VAL A 35 10.44 -1.35 3.23
C VAL A 35 10.21 0.09 3.69
N GLY A 36 10.83 0.45 4.83
CA GLY A 36 10.65 1.76 5.45
C GLY A 36 10.83 1.71 6.98
N PRO A 37 10.95 2.86 7.65
CA PRO A 37 11.15 2.94 9.10
C PRO A 37 9.95 2.42 9.91
N ASN A 38 10.14 2.26 11.22
CA ASN A 38 9.05 1.92 12.13
C ASN A 38 7.96 3.00 12.09
N GLY A 39 6.70 2.58 12.10
CA GLY A 39 5.55 3.48 11.95
C GLY A 39 5.21 3.89 10.52
N ALA A 40 5.96 3.48 9.49
CA ALA A 40 5.70 3.84 8.10
C ALA A 40 4.48 3.15 7.44
N GLY A 41 3.67 2.41 8.20
CA GLY A 41 2.45 1.77 7.65
C GLY A 41 2.66 0.50 6.81
N LYS A 42 3.83 -0.16 6.89
CA LYS A 42 4.13 -1.37 6.08
C LYS A 42 3.28 -2.61 6.39
N THR A 43 2.77 -2.72 7.62
CA THR A 43 1.94 -3.83 8.11
C THR A 43 0.45 -3.53 8.00
N VAL A 44 0.11 -2.26 7.76
CA VAL A 44 -1.27 -1.75 7.73
C VAL A 44 -2.00 -2.23 6.49
#